data_AF-A0A940V4X6-F1
#
_entry.id   AF-A0A940V4X6-F1
#
_cell.length_a   1.000
_cell.length_b   1.000
_cell.length_c   1.000
_cell.angle_alpha   90.00
_cell.angle_beta   90.00
_cell.angle_gamma   90.00
#
_symmetry.space_group_name_H-M   'P 1'
#
loop_
_entity.id
_entity.type
_entity.pdbx_description
1 polymer ?
#
loop_
_entity_poly.entity_id
_entity_poly.type
_entity_poly.pdbx_seq_one_letter_code
_entity_poly.pdbx_strand_id
1 'polypeptide(L)'
;MKKVKSGQVTYAVRDTSIDGKEIKQGNIMGIGDKTILAVGDSINSTTLELIECLADDDSELISLYYGVETSEEDANILAEAVMELYPNLDVEVHYGGQPIYYYVLSVE
;
A
#
# COMPACT_ATOMS: atom_id res chain seq x y z
N MET A 1 -0.92 -23.54 -3.50
CA MET A 1 -1.75 -22.48 -2.91
C MET A 1 -1.02 -21.18 -3.19
N LYS A 2 -1.55 -20.32 -4.07
CA LYS A 2 -1.06 -18.94 -4.20
C LYS A 2 -1.14 -18.30 -2.81
N LYS A 3 -0.04 -17.76 -2.31
CA LYS A 3 -0.02 -17.10 -1.01
C LYS A 3 -0.45 -15.66 -1.25
N VAL A 4 -1.69 -15.35 -0.90
CA VAL A 4 -2.16 -13.97 -0.89
C VAL A 4 -1.34 -13.20 0.14
N LYS A 5 -0.70 -12.12 -0.30
CA LYS A 5 0.01 -11.19 0.57
C LYS A 5 -0.86 -9.97 0.81
N SER A 6 -0.80 -9.41 2.01
CA SER A 6 -1.62 -8.24 2.38
C SER A 6 -0.78 -7.06 2.80
N GLY A 7 -1.19 -5.87 2.36
CA GLY A 7 -0.56 -4.60 2.66
C GLY A 7 -1.56 -3.59 3.22
N GLN A 8 -1.09 -2.69 4.08
CA GLN A 8 -1.87 -1.60 4.65
C GLN A 8 -1.03 -0.32 4.65
N VAL A 9 -1.65 0.81 4.31
CA VAL A 9 -1.00 2.12 4.27
C VAL A 9 -1.69 3.06 5.24
N THR A 10 -0.93 3.60 6.18
CA THR A 10 -1.42 4.51 7.24
C THR A 10 -0.34 5.52 7.64
N TYR A 11 -0.62 6.36 8.63
CA TYR A 11 0.31 7.37 9.13
C TYR A 11 0.79 7.06 10.55
N ALA A 12 1.98 7.54 10.90
CA ALA A 12 2.57 7.39 12.21
C ALA A 12 2.01 8.44 13.20
N VAL A 13 1.49 7.99 14.33
CA VAL A 13 0.94 8.87 15.38
C VAL A 13 1.98 9.40 16.36
N ARG A 14 3.20 8.85 16.33
CA ARG A 14 4.32 9.25 17.19
C ARG A 14 5.64 8.84 16.57
N ASP A 15 6.72 9.45 17.04
CA ASP A 15 8.07 9.02 16.72
C ASP A 15 8.33 7.62 17.29
N THR A 16 8.95 6.75 16.50
CA THR A 16 9.35 5.41 16.90
C THR A 16 10.49 4.89 16.02
N SER A 17 11.08 3.76 16.43
CA SER A 17 11.99 3.01 15.57
C SER A 17 11.58 1.55 15.58
N ILE A 18 11.36 1.00 14.39
CA ILE A 18 10.91 -0.37 14.17
C ILE A 18 11.79 -0.97 13.09
N ASP A 19 12.33 -2.17 13.32
CA ASP A 19 13.21 -2.89 12.38
C ASP A 19 14.38 -2.05 11.82
N GLY A 20 14.91 -1.14 12.64
CA GLY A 20 16.02 -0.24 12.27
C GLY A 20 15.62 0.96 11.41
N LYS A 21 14.34 1.12 11.07
CA LYS A 21 13.80 2.31 10.41
C LYS A 21 13.43 3.35 11.45
N GLU A 22 13.86 4.59 11.24
CA GLU A 22 13.34 5.74 11.99
C GLU A 22 12.00 6.17 11.39
N ILE A 23 10.99 6.30 12.24
CA ILE A 23 9.64 6.71 11.86
C ILE A 23 9.29 7.91 12.70
N LYS A 24 9.01 9.03 12.04
CA LYS A 24 8.56 10.26 12.69
C LYS A 24 7.05 10.35 12.65
N GLN A 25 6.48 11.02 13.64
CA GLN A 25 5.08 11.39 13.65
C GLN A 25 4.72 12.09 12.34
N GLY A 26 3.65 11.60 11.70
CA GLY A 26 3.17 12.08 10.40
C GLY A 26 3.75 11.35 9.19
N ASN A 27 4.81 10.54 9.33
CA ASN A 27 5.26 9.72 8.20
C ASN A 27 4.17 8.74 7.77
N ILE A 28 4.13 8.45 6.48
CA ILE A 28 3.34 7.37 5.91
C ILE A 28 4.11 6.07 6.06
N MET A 29 3.39 5.01 6.44
CA MET A 29 3.93 3.69 6.65
C MET A 29 3.17 2.69 5.79
N GLY A 30 3.92 1.89 5.03
CA GLY A 30 3.44 0.69 4.37
C GLY A 30 3.73 -0.53 5.24
N ILE A 31 2.69 -1.22 5.69
CA ILE A 31 2.74 -2.36 6.59
C ILE A 31 2.40 -3.61 5.77
N GLY A 32 3.29 -4.59 5.74
CA GLY A 32 3.05 -5.89 5.13
C GLY A 32 3.07 -6.99 6.18
N ASP A 33 2.06 -7.86 6.18
CA ASP A 33 1.82 -8.92 7.17
C ASP A 33 1.92 -8.45 8.64
N LYS A 34 3.14 -8.35 9.19
CA LYS A 34 3.42 -7.97 10.60
C LYS A 34 4.56 -6.97 10.77
N THR A 35 5.14 -6.45 9.69
CA THR A 35 6.32 -5.57 9.74
C THR A 35 6.12 -4.34 8.85
N ILE A 36 6.97 -3.32 9.06
CA ILE A 36 6.93 -2.08 8.29
C ILE A 36 7.85 -2.23 7.08
N LEU A 37 7.25 -2.36 5.89
CA LEU A 37 7.97 -2.57 4.64
C LEU A 37 8.37 -1.26 3.95
N ALA A 38 7.57 -0.20 4.09
CA ALA A 38 7.85 1.11 3.50
C ALA A 38 7.62 2.24 4.53
N VAL A 39 8.43 3.30 4.45
CA VAL A 39 8.27 4.52 5.26
C VAL A 39 8.60 5.72 4.39
N GLY A 40 7.67 6.67 4.28
CA GLY A 40 7.85 7.86 3.46
C GLY A 40 6.98 9.02 3.91
N ASP A 41 6.91 10.05 3.07
CA ASP A 41 6.17 11.30 3.36
C ASP A 41 4.93 11.49 2.48
N SER A 42 4.73 10.62 1.49
CA SER A 42 3.59 10.65 0.55
C SER A 42 2.89 9.31 0.52
N ILE A 43 1.55 9.36 0.44
CA ILE A 43 0.71 8.15 0.38
C ILE A 43 1.08 7.36 -0.86
N ASN A 44 1.05 7.98 -2.05
CA ASN A 44 1.26 7.27 -3.31
C ASN A 44 2.64 6.63 -3.39
N SER A 45 3.71 7.35 -3.06
CA SER A 45 5.07 6.80 -3.14
C SER A 45 5.26 5.64 -2.15
N THR A 46 4.71 5.76 -0.94
CA THR A 46 4.81 4.71 0.08
C THR A 46 3.97 3.49 -0.29
N THR A 47 2.81 3.67 -0.92
CA THR A 47 2.00 2.55 -1.43
C THR A 47 2.71 1.82 -2.57
N LEU A 48 3.37 2.55 -3.48
CA LEU A 48 4.15 1.94 -4.56
C LEU A 48 5.32 1.12 -4.02
N GLU A 49 6.08 1.66 -3.07
CA GLU A 49 7.18 0.93 -2.40
C GLU A 49 6.67 -0.31 -1.64
N LEU A 50 5.50 -0.20 -1.00
CA LEU A 50 4.85 -1.35 -0.36
C LEU A 50 4.48 -2.43 -1.38
N ILE A 51 3.90 -2.05 -2.52
CA ILE A 51 3.56 -2.99 -3.60
C ILE A 51 4.81 -3.65 -4.15
N GLU A 52 5.90 -2.91 -4.38
CA GLU A 52 7.17 -3.48 -4.83
C GLU A 52 7.75 -4.50 -3.84
N CYS A 53 7.55 -4.29 -2.53
CA CYS A 53 7.96 -5.25 -1.51
C CYS A 53 7.07 -6.51 -1.43
N LEU A 54 5.81 -6.42 -1.87
CA LEU A 54 4.83 -7.49 -1.78
C LEU A 54 4.70 -8.28 -3.09
N ALA A 55 4.70 -7.61 -4.24
CA ALA A 55 4.60 -8.24 -5.54
C ALA A 55 5.87 -9.03 -5.87
N ASP A 56 5.69 -10.14 -6.58
CA ASP A 56 6.74 -10.97 -7.16
C ASP A 56 6.35 -11.39 -8.58
N ASP A 57 7.24 -12.12 -9.26
CA ASP A 57 7.04 -12.55 -10.65
C ASP A 57 5.81 -13.48 -10.85
N ASP A 58 5.26 -14.05 -9.78
CA ASP A 58 4.08 -14.94 -9.80
C ASP A 58 2.76 -14.18 -9.51
N SER A 59 2.87 -12.90 -9.13
CA SER A 59 1.74 -12.05 -8.83
C SER A 59 1.03 -11.64 -10.13
N GLU A 60 -0.30 -11.66 -10.11
CA GLU A 60 -1.15 -11.38 -11.27
C GLU A 60 -2.22 -10.33 -10.97
N LEU A 61 -2.64 -10.19 -9.70
CA LEU A 61 -3.73 -9.30 -9.32
C LEU A 61 -3.39 -8.53 -8.04
N ILE A 62 -3.69 -7.23 -8.06
CA ILE A 62 -3.73 -6.38 -6.88
C ILE A 62 -5.16 -5.88 -6.68
N SER A 63 -5.76 -6.17 -5.54
CA SER A 63 -7.00 -5.52 -5.12
C SER A 63 -6.67 -4.38 -4.17
N LEU A 64 -6.98 -3.15 -4.57
CA LEU A 64 -6.73 -1.92 -3.83
C LEU A 64 -8.03 -1.38 -3.22
N TYR A 65 -8.11 -1.39 -1.90
CA TYR A 65 -9.24 -0.85 -1.14
C TYR A 65 -8.87 0.51 -0.56
N TYR A 66 -9.51 1.58 -1.02
CA TYR A 66 -9.24 2.93 -0.53
C TYR A 66 -10.15 3.33 0.66
N GLY A 67 -9.57 4.08 1.60
CA GLY A 67 -10.23 4.52 2.83
C GLY A 67 -11.10 5.77 2.67
N VAL A 68 -11.69 6.21 3.78
CA VAL A 68 -12.57 7.41 3.80
C VAL A 68 -11.81 8.70 3.44
N GLU A 69 -10.54 8.76 3.81
CA GLU A 69 -9.66 9.92 3.61
C GLU A 69 -9.00 9.93 2.21
N THR A 70 -9.40 9.02 1.31
CA THR A 70 -8.84 8.88 -0.03
C THR A 70 -9.95 8.95 -1.06
N SER A 71 -9.74 9.72 -2.13
CA SER A 71 -10.72 9.82 -3.20
C SER A 71 -10.60 8.64 -4.17
N GLU A 72 -11.70 8.30 -4.84
CA GLU A 72 -11.69 7.30 -5.92
C GLU A 72 -10.77 7.73 -7.07
N GLU A 73 -10.68 9.03 -7.35
CA GLU A 73 -9.79 9.59 -8.38
C GLU A 73 -8.32 9.34 -8.03
N ASP A 74 -7.90 9.64 -6.79
CA ASP A 74 -6.53 9.38 -6.34
C ASP A 74 -6.18 7.89 -6.37
N ALA A 75 -7.14 7.03 -6.00
CA ALA A 75 -6.97 5.58 -6.01
C ALA A 75 -6.80 5.04 -7.45
N ASN A 76 -7.57 5.56 -8.40
CA ASN A 76 -7.43 5.19 -9.81
C ASN A 76 -6.12 5.69 -10.42
N ILE A 77 -5.68 6.91 -10.10
CA ILE A 77 -4.36 7.42 -10.52
C ILE A 77 -3.24 6.52 -10.01
N LEU A 78 -3.33 6.06 -8.75
CA LEU A 78 -2.36 5.11 -8.21
C LEU A 78 -2.42 3.76 -8.93
N ALA A 79 -3.62 3.23 -9.21
CA ALA A 79 -3.79 1.98 -9.93
C ALA A 79 -3.20 2.04 -11.35
N GLU A 80 -3.44 3.13 -12.08
CA GLU A 80 -2.83 3.37 -13.39
C GLU A 80 -1.31 3.38 -13.31
N ALA A 81 -0.74 4.10 -12.33
CA ALA A 81 0.71 4.14 -12.12
C ALA A 81 1.30 2.74 -11.81
N VAL A 82 0.58 1.91 -11.05
CA VAL A 82 0.98 0.53 -10.78
C VAL A 82 0.95 -0.31 -12.05
N MET A 83 -0.11 -0.24 -12.85
CA MET A 83 -0.22 -0.98 -14.12
C MET A 83 0.84 -0.55 -15.15
N GLU A 84 1.23 0.73 -15.17
CA GLU A 84 2.33 1.21 -16.01
C GLU A 84 3.68 0.63 -15.61
N LEU A 85 3.93 0.48 -14.30
CA LEU A 85 5.17 -0.09 -13.76
C LEU A 85 5.20 -1.62 -13.86
N TYR A 86 4.05 -2.27 -13.72
CA TYR A 86 3.88 -3.71 -13.71
C TYR A 86 2.82 -4.15 -14.74
N PRO A 87 3.17 -4.23 -16.04
CA PRO A 87 2.21 -4.48 -17.12
C PRO A 87 1.52 -5.86 -17.07
N ASN A 88 2.03 -6.77 -16.24
CA ASN A 88 1.49 -8.12 -16.07
C ASN A 88 0.52 -8.21 -14.88
N LEU A 89 0.39 -7.14 -14.08
CA LEU A 89 -0.53 -7.06 -12.95
C LEU A 89 -1.81 -6.36 -13.38
N ASP A 90 -2.95 -6.95 -13.02
CA ASP A 90 -4.23 -6.26 -13.02
C ASP A 90 -4.44 -5.57 -11.67
N VAL A 91 -5.03 -4.38 -11.67
CA VAL A 91 -5.30 -3.61 -10.45
C VAL A 91 -6.77 -3.26 -10.37
N GLU A 92 -7.45 -3.86 -9.39
CA GLU A 92 -8.85 -3.56 -9.11
C GLU A 92 -8.97 -2.55 -7.97
N VAL A 93 -9.70 -1.46 -8.20
CA VAL A 93 -9.95 -0.43 -7.19
C VAL A 93 -11.34 -0.60 -6.59
N HIS A 94 -11.40 -0.65 -5.26
CA HIS A 94 -12.63 -0.85 -4.49
C HIS A 94 -12.73 0.18 -3.37
N TYR A 95 -13.94 0.66 -3.07
CA TYR A 95 -14.15 1.47 -1.88
C TYR A 95 -14.15 0.59 -0.63
N GLY A 96 -13.15 0.74 0.24
CA GLY A 96 -13.02 0.01 1.49
C GLY A 96 -13.59 0.76 2.70
N GLY A 97 -13.58 2.10 2.66
CA GLY A 97 -14.17 2.93 3.71
C GLY A 97 -13.49 2.80 5.07
N GLN A 98 -12.22 2.39 5.12
CA GLN A 98 -11.46 2.31 6.35
C GLN A 98 -11.19 3.74 6.87
N PRO A 99 -11.42 4.01 8.17
CA PRO A 99 -11.25 5.35 8.73
C PRO A 99 -9.80 5.74 9.01
N ILE A 100 -8.89 4.76 9.13
CA ILE A 100 -7.49 4.97 9.56
C ILE A 100 -6.50 4.63 8.44
N TYR A 101 -6.87 3.73 7.54
CA TYR A 101 -6.00 3.28 6.45
C TYR A 101 -6.37 4.03 5.18
N TYR A 102 -5.39 4.64 4.53
CA TYR A 102 -5.57 5.24 3.21
C TYR A 102 -5.81 4.15 2.18
N TYR A 103 -5.05 3.07 2.28
CA TYR A 103 -5.19 1.89 1.43
C TYR A 103 -5.05 0.61 2.25
N VAL A 104 -5.84 -0.39 1.91
CA VAL A 104 -5.63 -1.80 2.21
C VAL A 104 -5.50 -2.52 0.88
N LEU A 105 -4.54 -3.41 0.72
CA LEU A 105 -4.35 -4.12 -0.54
C LEU A 105 -4.06 -5.60 -0.34
N SER A 106 -4.43 -6.40 -1.33
CA SER A 106 -4.01 -7.80 -1.47
C SER A 106 -3.26 -7.99 -2.78
N VAL A 107 -2.24 -8.84 -2.75
CA VAL A 107 -1.45 -9.25 -3.92
C VAL A 107 -1.56 -10.77 -4.06
N GLU A 108 -1.97 -11.25 -5.23
CA GLU A 108 -2.26 -12.67 -5.53
C GLU A 108 -1.45 -13.26 -6.66
#